data_AF-A0A499FTN8-F1
#
_entry.id   AF-A0A499FTN8-F1
#
_cell.length_a   1.000
_cell.length_b   1.000
_cell.length_c   1.000
_cell.angle_alpha   90.00
_cell.angle_beta   90.00
_cell.angle_gamma   90.00
#
_symmetry.space_group_name_H-M   'P 1'
#
loop_
_entity.id
_entity.type
_entity.pdbx_description
1 polymer ?
#
loop_
_entity_poly.entity_id
_entity_poly.type
_entity_poly.pdbx_seq_one_letter_code
_entity_poly.pdbx_strand_id
1 'polypeptide(L)'
;MCVFRVLLYLVFLVLSPSKVQGDEQNVTELSLEGFEYQTLTAKLDYLQHKLTEMDFAIKEDRRTTDQKLSQLGQVMGNNFTTLLNHLNNILNEQAAIANQERMRKEIQTLASNKDVARFLISSASYARTISFPSCKEEPSELSGKYLIQPAENEEPFLGYCEQTAFGGGWLVFQHRYDGSVDFYRNWTEYRNGFGSVDGEFWLGLERLHQITSERKHELLVELKDFEGNYKYTWYDQFEIGSEVEQYSLKKLGSYTGTAGDSLTQHKGMKFTTKDRDNDESRSMNCAVNYEGAWWYMEIHLSNLNGRYTKSLDLKSMFWFTYNSTFKGLAYSRMLIRET
;
A
#
# COMPACT_ATOMS: atom_id res chain seq x y z
N MET A 1 53.92 2.98 -24.28
CA MET A 1 55.08 3.84 -24.06
C MET A 1 55.44 3.74 -22.58
N CYS A 2 56.64 3.21 -22.25
CA CYS A 2 57.31 3.20 -20.93
C CYS A 2 56.57 2.42 -19.79
N VAL A 3 57.13 1.46 -19.04
CA VAL A 3 58.51 1.17 -18.63
C VAL A 3 58.60 -0.35 -18.33
N PHE A 4 59.57 -1.04 -18.92
CA PHE A 4 60.00 -2.41 -18.56
C PHE A 4 61.54 -2.37 -18.47
N ARG A 5 62.09 -3.19 -17.56
CA ARG A 5 63.52 -3.42 -17.24
C ARG A 5 64.10 -2.53 -16.13
N VAL A 6 64.54 -3.18 -15.05
CA VAL A 6 65.89 -3.14 -14.47
C VAL A 6 65.92 -4.07 -13.25
N LEU A 7 67.08 -4.73 -13.04
CA LEU A 7 67.51 -5.62 -11.93
C LEU A 7 67.29 -7.13 -12.10
N LEU A 8 68.08 -7.71 -12.99
CA LEU A 8 68.42 -9.13 -12.97
C LEU A 8 69.89 -9.30 -13.40
N TYR A 9 70.83 -8.68 -12.68
CA TYR A 9 72.29 -8.89 -12.85
C TYR A 9 73.01 -8.52 -11.55
N LEU A 10 73.98 -9.36 -11.14
CA LEU A 10 74.66 -9.52 -9.84
C LEU A 10 74.04 -10.71 -9.07
N VAL A 11 74.48 -11.96 -9.21
CA VAL A 11 75.84 -12.46 -8.94
C VAL A 11 76.10 -13.72 -9.80
N PHE A 12 76.86 -13.57 -10.88
CA PHE A 12 77.61 -14.63 -11.56
C PHE A 12 78.93 -13.98 -11.97
N LEU A 13 80.06 -14.66 -11.75
CA LEU A 13 81.45 -14.16 -11.58
C LEU A 13 81.73 -13.97 -10.08
N VAL A 14 82.29 -14.95 -9.36
CA VAL A 14 83.60 -15.57 -9.60
C VAL A 14 83.57 -17.03 -9.15
N LEU A 15 83.59 -17.97 -10.10
CA LEU A 15 84.02 -19.34 -9.86
C LEU A 15 85.14 -19.64 -10.86
N SER A 16 86.36 -19.74 -10.35
CA SER A 16 87.47 -20.43 -11.00
C SER A 16 88.28 -21.08 -9.88
N PRO A 17 88.56 -22.39 -9.94
CA PRO A 17 89.24 -23.08 -8.86
C PRO A 17 90.75 -22.86 -8.99
N SER A 18 91.36 -22.22 -8.01
CA SER A 18 92.82 -22.19 -7.86
C SER A 18 93.20 -23.24 -6.81
N LYS A 19 93.74 -24.38 -7.26
CA LYS A 19 94.46 -25.31 -6.39
C LYS A 19 95.79 -24.66 -5.97
N VAL A 20 96.00 -24.47 -4.67
CA VAL A 20 97.34 -24.42 -4.06
C VAL A 20 97.30 -25.24 -2.76
N GLN A 21 98.36 -26.02 -2.59
CA GLN A 21 98.55 -27.13 -1.67
C GLN A 21 99.34 -26.67 -0.43
N GLY A 22 99.03 -27.20 0.76
CA GLY A 22 99.86 -26.98 1.95
C GLY A 22 99.17 -27.33 3.27
N ASP A 23 99.40 -28.57 3.70
CA ASP A 23 99.48 -29.18 5.05
C ASP A 23 98.59 -28.79 6.25
N GLU A 24 98.11 -29.90 6.84
CA GLU A 24 97.84 -30.24 8.24
C GLU A 24 97.61 -29.12 9.28
N GLN A 25 96.41 -29.09 9.89
CA GLN A 25 96.23 -29.62 11.26
C GLN A 25 94.80 -29.41 11.80
N ASN A 26 94.35 -30.43 12.53
CA ASN A 26 93.38 -30.43 13.64
C ASN A 26 91.87 -30.27 13.35
N VAL A 27 91.22 -31.43 13.43
CA VAL A 27 89.83 -31.65 13.78
C VAL A 27 89.53 -31.03 15.15
N THR A 28 88.60 -30.07 15.23
CA THR A 28 87.40 -30.03 16.10
C THR A 28 86.80 -28.61 16.15
N GLU A 29 86.07 -28.19 15.11
CA GLU A 29 85.16 -27.02 15.22
C GLU A 29 84.01 -27.01 14.19
N LEU A 30 83.57 -28.17 13.66
CA LEU A 30 82.66 -28.23 12.50
C LEU A 30 81.20 -28.66 12.79
N SER A 31 80.74 -28.70 14.04
CA SER A 31 79.37 -29.14 14.37
C SER A 31 78.40 -28.07 14.88
N LEU A 32 78.89 -26.89 15.28
CA LEU A 32 78.04 -25.84 15.86
C LEU A 32 77.50 -24.87 14.79
N GLU A 33 78.34 -24.44 13.84
CA GLU A 33 77.94 -23.55 12.74
C GLU A 33 76.90 -24.18 11.79
N GLY A 34 76.97 -25.51 11.57
CA GLY A 34 76.00 -26.22 10.72
C GLY A 34 74.60 -26.27 11.32
N PHE A 35 74.48 -26.35 12.64
CA PHE A 35 73.18 -26.39 13.34
C PHE A 35 72.53 -25.01 13.39
N GLU A 36 73.33 -23.95 13.61
CA GLU A 36 72.84 -22.56 13.55
C GLU A 36 72.40 -22.18 12.14
N TYR A 37 73.16 -22.56 11.10
CA TYR A 37 72.79 -22.36 9.70
C TYR A 37 71.50 -23.08 9.31
N GLN A 38 71.33 -24.34 9.73
CA GLN A 38 70.08 -25.09 9.51
C GLN A 38 68.88 -24.43 10.21
N THR A 39 69.06 -23.94 11.43
CA THR A 39 68.03 -23.22 12.18
C THR A 39 67.65 -21.89 11.50
N LEU A 40 68.64 -21.18 10.96
CA LEU A 40 68.42 -19.94 10.22
C LEU A 40 67.65 -20.18 8.92
N THR A 41 68.00 -21.26 8.21
CA THR A 41 67.34 -21.66 6.96
C THR A 41 65.88 -22.04 7.20
N ALA A 42 65.60 -22.82 8.25
CA ALA A 42 64.22 -23.15 8.63
C ALA A 42 63.37 -21.92 9.00
N LYS A 43 63.96 -20.93 9.69
CA LYS A 43 63.28 -19.66 9.97
C LYS A 43 63.03 -18.84 8.69
N LEU A 44 63.97 -18.86 7.75
CA LEU A 44 63.82 -18.18 6.46
C LEU A 44 62.69 -18.83 5.63
N ASP A 45 62.64 -20.17 5.57
CA ASP A 45 61.58 -20.91 4.90
C ASP A 45 60.21 -20.66 5.55
N TYR A 46 60.15 -20.59 6.89
CA TYR A 46 58.93 -20.23 7.61
C TYR A 46 58.45 -18.82 7.27
N LEU A 47 59.36 -17.84 7.21
CA LEU A 47 59.02 -16.46 6.82
C LEU A 47 58.59 -16.39 5.35
N GLN A 48 59.25 -17.13 4.46
CA GLN A 48 58.87 -17.26 3.05
C GLN A 48 57.44 -17.81 2.92
N HIS A 49 57.12 -18.86 3.68
CA HIS A 49 55.79 -19.45 3.71
C HIS A 49 54.75 -18.45 4.23
N LYS A 50 55.02 -17.76 5.33
CA LYS A 50 54.12 -16.73 5.87
C LYS A 50 53.89 -15.56 4.91
N LEU A 51 54.92 -15.15 4.18
CA LEU A 51 54.80 -14.16 3.10
C LEU A 51 53.87 -14.64 1.98
N THR A 52 53.97 -15.91 1.59
CA THR A 52 53.07 -16.48 0.56
C THR A 52 51.62 -16.60 1.05
N GLU A 53 51.39 -16.96 2.31
CA GLU A 53 50.04 -16.98 2.90
C GLU A 53 49.43 -15.57 2.93
N MET A 54 50.21 -14.56 3.35
CA MET A 54 49.76 -13.18 3.37
C MET A 54 49.43 -12.65 1.97
N ASP A 55 50.26 -12.94 0.96
CA ASP A 55 49.98 -12.53 -0.42
C ASP A 55 48.69 -13.15 -0.96
N PHE A 56 48.42 -14.42 -0.63
CA PHE A 56 47.16 -15.07 -0.98
C PHE A 56 45.96 -14.41 -0.31
N ALA A 57 46.04 -14.13 0.99
CA ALA A 57 44.97 -13.46 1.74
C ALA A 57 44.67 -12.06 1.18
N ILE A 58 45.71 -11.28 0.85
CA ILE A 58 45.57 -9.94 0.24
C ILE A 58 44.88 -10.03 -1.12
N LYS A 59 45.24 -11.02 -1.95
CA LYS A 59 44.61 -11.22 -3.26
C LYS A 59 43.14 -11.56 -3.14
N GLU A 60 42.76 -12.36 -2.15
CA GLU A 60 41.37 -12.75 -1.93
C GLU A 60 40.51 -11.60 -1.38
N ASP A 61 41.06 -10.82 -0.46
CA ASP A 61 40.40 -9.62 0.04
C ASP A 61 40.21 -8.56 -1.06
N ARG A 62 41.21 -8.39 -1.93
CA ARG A 62 41.10 -7.53 -3.12
C ARG A 62 39.98 -8.00 -4.05
N ARG A 63 39.89 -9.31 -4.36
CA ARG A 63 38.80 -9.87 -5.17
C ARG A 63 37.43 -9.61 -4.56
N THR A 64 37.31 -9.81 -3.25
CA THR A 64 36.06 -9.57 -2.51
C THR A 64 35.67 -8.10 -2.56
N THR A 65 36.65 -7.21 -2.40
CA THR A 65 36.46 -5.76 -2.51
C THR A 65 36.01 -5.36 -3.91
N ASP A 66 36.65 -5.87 -4.96
CA ASP A 66 36.30 -5.61 -6.35
C ASP A 66 34.86 -6.09 -6.68
N GLN A 67 34.47 -7.26 -6.16
CA GLN A 67 33.10 -7.77 -6.31
C GLN A 67 32.06 -6.86 -5.65
N LYS A 68 32.31 -6.42 -4.41
CA LYS A 68 31.42 -5.49 -3.70
C LYS A 68 31.35 -4.13 -4.41
N LEU A 69 32.48 -3.63 -4.93
CA LEU A 69 32.53 -2.37 -5.68
C LEU A 69 31.69 -2.46 -6.96
N SER A 70 31.77 -3.59 -7.67
CA SER A 70 30.97 -3.86 -8.86
C SER A 70 29.46 -3.93 -8.55
N GLN A 71 29.08 -4.66 -7.50
CA GLN A 71 27.68 -4.72 -7.04
C GLN A 71 27.14 -3.35 -6.66
N LEU A 72 27.92 -2.55 -5.93
CA LEU A 72 27.53 -1.19 -5.56
C LEU A 72 27.35 -0.31 -6.80
N GLY A 73 28.25 -0.43 -7.78
CA GLY A 73 28.14 0.26 -9.07
C GLY A 73 26.85 -0.09 -9.82
N GLN A 74 26.46 -1.37 -9.84
CA GLN A 74 25.21 -1.83 -10.44
C GLN A 74 23.98 -1.29 -9.71
N VAL A 75 23.96 -1.34 -8.36
CA VAL A 75 22.84 -0.80 -7.56
C VAL A 75 22.69 0.69 -7.77
N MET A 76 23.79 1.45 -7.77
CA MET A 76 23.76 2.89 -8.05
C MET A 76 23.26 3.18 -9.47
N GLY A 77 23.70 2.40 -10.46
CA GLY A 77 23.23 2.52 -11.84
C GLY A 77 21.71 2.30 -11.95
N ASN A 78 21.21 1.22 -11.35
CA ASN A 78 19.78 0.90 -11.34
C ASN A 78 18.95 1.99 -10.65
N ASN A 79 19.39 2.45 -9.47
CA ASN A 79 18.72 3.54 -8.75
C ASN A 79 18.67 4.82 -9.59
N PHE A 80 19.75 5.16 -10.28
CA PHE A 80 19.80 6.35 -11.15
C PHE A 80 18.87 6.21 -12.36
N THR A 81 18.81 5.03 -12.98
CA THR A 81 17.84 4.75 -14.06
C THR A 81 16.40 4.89 -13.59
N THR A 82 16.06 4.36 -12.41
CA THR A 82 14.72 4.51 -11.83
C THR A 82 14.39 5.98 -11.56
N LEU A 83 15.34 6.74 -11.02
CA LEU A 83 15.18 8.17 -10.77
C LEU A 83 14.98 8.97 -12.05
N LEU A 84 15.75 8.68 -13.10
CA LEU A 84 15.58 9.30 -14.42
C LEU A 84 14.21 9.00 -15.03
N ASN A 85 13.75 7.74 -14.92
CA ASN A 85 12.41 7.37 -15.40
C ASN A 85 11.31 8.11 -14.65
N HIS A 86 11.46 8.25 -13.33
CA HIS A 86 10.51 9.01 -12.51
C HIS A 86 10.47 10.50 -12.89
N LEU A 87 11.63 11.13 -13.09
CA LEU A 87 11.72 12.52 -13.54
C LEU A 87 11.09 12.72 -14.92
N ASN A 88 11.30 11.80 -15.85
CA ASN A 88 10.67 11.86 -17.18
C ASN A 88 9.15 11.73 -17.10
N ASN A 89 8.63 10.88 -16.20
CA ASN A 89 7.19 10.77 -15.98
C ASN A 89 6.60 12.06 -15.43
N ILE A 90 7.25 12.67 -14.43
CA ILE A 90 6.83 13.97 -13.87
C ILE A 90 6.81 15.05 -14.96
N LEU A 91 7.84 15.12 -15.81
CA LEU A 91 7.89 16.08 -16.92
C LEU A 91 6.74 15.88 -17.93
N ASN A 92 6.39 14.63 -18.23
CA ASN A 92 5.27 14.30 -19.10
C ASN A 92 3.91 14.68 -18.47
N GLU A 93 3.75 14.45 -17.16
CA GLU A 93 2.55 14.87 -16.41
C GLU A 93 2.42 16.40 -16.36
N GLN A 94 3.53 17.13 -16.18
CA GLN A 94 3.51 18.61 -16.21
C GLN A 94 3.05 19.16 -17.56
N ALA A 95 3.44 18.51 -18.68
CA ALA A 95 2.95 18.90 -20.00
C ALA A 95 1.43 18.68 -20.16
N ALA A 96 0.89 17.61 -19.58
CA ALA A 96 -0.56 17.35 -19.57
C ALA A 96 -1.32 18.39 -18.74
N ILE A 97 -0.80 18.76 -17.57
CA ILE A 97 -1.39 19.79 -16.70
C ILE A 97 -1.39 21.16 -17.40
N ALA A 98 -0.29 21.53 -18.06
CA ALA A 98 -0.21 22.80 -18.81
C ALA A 98 -1.23 22.85 -19.96
N ASN A 99 -1.43 21.74 -20.67
CA ASN A 99 -2.45 21.62 -21.71
C ASN A 99 -3.88 21.69 -21.14
N GLN A 100 -4.11 21.10 -19.97
CA GLN A 100 -5.41 21.16 -19.28
C GLN A 100 -5.73 22.58 -18.78
N GLU A 101 -4.74 23.32 -18.27
CA GLU A 101 -4.92 24.73 -17.92
C GLU A 101 -5.19 25.60 -19.14
N ARG A 102 -4.51 25.34 -20.27
CA ARG A 102 -4.78 26.02 -21.53
C ARG A 102 -6.21 25.76 -22.01
N MET A 103 -6.63 24.50 -22.00
CA MET A 103 -8.00 24.11 -22.36
C MET A 103 -9.03 24.76 -21.43
N ARG A 104 -8.75 24.82 -20.12
CA ARG A 104 -9.59 25.52 -19.14
C ARG A 104 -9.71 27.02 -19.46
N LYS A 105 -8.61 27.69 -19.82
CA LYS A 105 -8.62 29.09 -20.23
C LYS A 105 -9.42 29.30 -21.52
N GLU A 106 -9.28 28.41 -22.50
CA GLU A 106 -10.06 28.45 -23.75
C GLU A 106 -11.58 28.26 -23.48
N ILE A 107 -11.97 27.31 -22.63
CA ILE A 107 -13.36 27.12 -22.17
C ILE A 107 -13.88 28.38 -21.46
N GLN A 108 -13.05 29.00 -20.62
CA GLN A 108 -13.42 30.19 -19.86
C GLN A 108 -13.59 31.42 -20.77
N THR A 109 -12.85 31.48 -21.90
CA THR A 109 -13.06 32.50 -22.95
C THR A 109 -14.30 32.25 -23.80
N LEU A 110 -14.65 30.98 -24.07
CA LEU A 110 -15.91 30.60 -24.74
C LEU A 110 -17.15 30.85 -23.86
N ALA A 111 -16.98 30.85 -22.53
CA ALA A 111 -18.04 31.16 -21.57
C ALA A 111 -18.36 32.67 -21.44
N SER A 112 -17.67 33.55 -22.19
CA SER A 112 -17.97 34.98 -22.18
C SER A 112 -19.21 35.32 -23.01
N ASN A 113 -20.29 35.58 -22.25
CA ASN A 113 -21.40 36.48 -22.52
C ASN A 113 -22.55 36.02 -23.45
N LYS A 114 -23.74 35.99 -22.81
CA LYS A 114 -25.12 35.93 -23.34
C LYS A 114 -25.69 34.58 -23.79
N ASP A 115 -24.87 33.61 -24.17
CA ASP A 115 -25.41 32.29 -24.59
C ASP A 115 -25.42 31.27 -23.45
N VAL A 116 -24.42 31.31 -22.56
CA VAL A 116 -24.39 30.51 -21.32
C VAL A 116 -25.56 30.86 -20.41
N ALA A 117 -25.90 32.14 -20.26
CA ALA A 117 -27.04 32.55 -19.43
C ALA A 117 -28.38 32.06 -20.01
N ARG A 118 -28.53 32.01 -21.34
CA ARG A 118 -29.75 31.51 -21.99
C ARG A 118 -29.87 29.99 -21.88
N PHE A 119 -28.77 29.27 -22.01
CA PHE A 119 -28.71 27.83 -21.79
C PHE A 119 -28.93 27.47 -20.31
N LEU A 120 -28.38 28.26 -19.37
CA LEU A 120 -28.60 28.09 -17.94
C LEU A 120 -30.03 28.43 -17.52
N ILE A 121 -30.72 29.37 -18.17
CA ILE A 121 -32.12 29.67 -17.87
C ILE A 121 -33.05 28.57 -18.42
N SER A 122 -32.77 28.00 -19.60
CA SER A 122 -33.54 26.85 -20.12
C SER A 122 -33.25 25.55 -19.36
N SER A 123 -32.01 25.34 -18.91
CA SER A 123 -31.64 24.17 -18.11
C SER A 123 -31.94 24.32 -16.63
N ALA A 124 -31.91 25.51 -16.02
CA ALA A 124 -32.30 25.71 -14.61
C ALA A 124 -33.81 25.74 -14.38
N SER A 125 -34.61 26.04 -15.41
CA SER A 125 -36.07 25.83 -15.36
C SER A 125 -36.47 24.36 -15.57
N TYR A 126 -35.63 23.58 -16.26
CA TYR A 126 -35.77 22.12 -16.39
C TYR A 126 -35.12 21.34 -15.22
N ALA A 127 -34.09 21.91 -14.61
CA ALA A 127 -33.36 21.38 -13.46
C ALA A 127 -33.93 21.83 -12.11
N ARG A 128 -35.25 22.06 -12.05
CA ARG A 128 -36.05 21.54 -10.94
C ARG A 128 -36.14 20.00 -11.08
N THR A 129 -34.99 19.36 -11.27
CA THR A 129 -34.39 18.42 -10.31
C THR A 129 -35.12 17.09 -10.40
N ILE A 130 -34.85 16.33 -11.46
CA ILE A 130 -35.30 14.94 -11.56
C ILE A 130 -34.53 14.18 -10.49
N SER A 131 -35.15 14.00 -9.32
CA SER A 131 -34.75 13.00 -8.34
C SER A 131 -35.25 11.64 -8.80
N PHE A 132 -34.53 10.59 -8.42
CA PHE A 132 -34.94 9.21 -8.67
C PHE A 132 -35.27 8.52 -7.35
N PRO A 133 -36.29 7.66 -7.29
CA PRO A 133 -36.59 6.92 -6.07
C PRO A 133 -35.40 6.08 -5.56
N SER A 134 -34.62 5.52 -6.49
CA SER A 134 -33.41 4.76 -6.19
C SER A 134 -32.44 4.80 -7.36
N CYS A 135 -31.20 4.35 -7.15
CA CYS A 135 -30.25 4.14 -8.25
C CYS A 135 -30.75 3.10 -9.26
N LYS A 136 -31.59 2.16 -8.86
CA LYS A 136 -32.19 1.14 -9.74
C LYS A 136 -33.22 1.74 -10.70
N GLU A 137 -33.85 2.84 -10.31
CA GLU A 137 -34.85 3.56 -11.13
C GLU A 137 -34.22 4.71 -11.94
N GLU A 138 -32.91 4.91 -11.84
CA GLU A 138 -32.16 5.87 -12.64
C GLU A 138 -31.82 5.24 -14.01
N PRO A 139 -32.30 5.80 -15.14
CA PRO A 139 -32.29 5.12 -16.43
C PRO A 139 -31.04 5.39 -17.29
N SER A 140 -30.07 6.17 -16.82
CA SER A 140 -28.93 6.56 -17.65
C SER A 140 -27.96 5.42 -17.94
N GLU A 141 -27.97 4.36 -17.12
CA GLU A 141 -26.99 3.26 -17.17
C GLU A 141 -25.54 3.75 -16.96
N LEU A 142 -25.35 4.97 -16.45
CA LEU A 142 -24.05 5.57 -16.20
C LEU A 142 -23.78 5.68 -14.70
N SER A 143 -22.61 5.22 -14.27
CA SER A 143 -22.19 5.43 -12.88
C SER A 143 -21.87 6.90 -12.65
N GLY A 144 -22.37 7.45 -11.55
CA GLY A 144 -22.27 8.88 -11.32
C GLY A 144 -23.07 9.36 -10.13
N LYS A 145 -23.17 10.69 -10.01
CA LYS A 145 -23.87 11.35 -8.92
C LYS A 145 -25.29 11.69 -9.36
N TYR A 146 -26.26 11.29 -8.56
CA TYR A 146 -27.67 11.50 -8.84
C TYR A 146 -28.37 11.98 -7.57
N LEU A 147 -29.43 12.76 -7.75
CA LEU A 147 -30.31 13.10 -6.64
C LEU A 147 -31.29 11.96 -6.43
N ILE A 148 -31.22 11.36 -5.24
CA ILE A 148 -32.04 10.23 -4.83
C ILE A 148 -33.06 10.71 -3.81
N GLN A 149 -34.31 10.30 -3.99
CA GLN A 149 -35.43 10.65 -3.13
C GLN A 149 -36.30 9.41 -2.92
N PRO A 150 -36.01 8.58 -1.90
CA PRO A 150 -36.69 7.31 -1.67
C PRO A 150 -38.22 7.43 -1.54
N ALA A 151 -38.69 8.50 -0.90
CA ALA A 151 -40.11 8.82 -0.74
C ALA A 151 -40.41 10.29 -1.08
N GLU A 152 -41.60 10.56 -1.63
CA GLU A 152 -42.00 11.90 -2.10
C GLU A 152 -41.95 13.00 -1.03
N ASN A 153 -42.11 12.62 0.25
CA ASN A 153 -42.09 13.51 1.40
C ASN A 153 -40.71 13.67 2.04
N GLU A 154 -39.67 12.99 1.54
CA GLU A 154 -38.30 13.11 2.01
C GLU A 154 -37.52 14.11 1.16
N GLU A 155 -36.55 14.80 1.78
CA GLU A 155 -35.63 15.70 1.07
C GLU A 155 -34.66 14.88 0.20
N PRO A 156 -34.55 15.17 -1.11
CA PRO A 156 -33.59 14.51 -1.98
C PRO A 156 -32.15 14.69 -1.47
N PHE A 157 -31.33 13.66 -1.64
CA PHE A 157 -29.91 13.71 -1.31
C PHE A 157 -29.05 13.31 -2.51
N LEU A 158 -27.81 13.82 -2.55
CA LEU A 158 -26.86 13.44 -3.58
C LEU A 158 -26.25 12.07 -3.23
N GLY A 159 -26.56 11.05 -4.03
CA GLY A 159 -26.00 9.70 -3.94
C GLY A 159 -25.05 9.40 -5.09
N TYR A 160 -24.14 8.44 -4.89
CA TYR A 160 -23.36 7.87 -5.98
C TYR A 160 -23.98 6.55 -6.41
N CYS A 161 -24.45 6.48 -7.66
CA CYS A 161 -25.00 5.28 -8.26
C CYS A 161 -23.93 4.57 -9.07
N GLU A 162 -23.74 3.27 -8.82
CA GLU A 162 -22.96 2.37 -9.67
C GLU A 162 -23.92 1.61 -10.58
N GLN A 163 -23.90 1.96 -11.86
CA GLN A 163 -24.77 1.40 -12.89
C GLN A 163 -24.06 0.36 -13.76
N THR A 164 -22.72 0.36 -13.80
CA THR A 164 -21.97 -0.44 -14.78
C THR A 164 -21.48 -1.79 -14.27
N ALA A 165 -21.41 -1.95 -12.94
CA ALA A 165 -20.96 -3.18 -12.30
C ALA A 165 -22.12 -3.97 -11.67
N PHE A 166 -21.99 -5.31 -11.64
CA PHE A 166 -22.94 -6.21 -10.97
C PHE A 166 -24.43 -6.00 -11.34
N GLY A 167 -24.70 -5.65 -12.60
CA GLY A 167 -26.05 -5.42 -13.11
C GLY A 167 -26.66 -4.07 -12.75
N GLY A 168 -25.88 -3.13 -12.22
CA GLY A 168 -26.31 -1.75 -11.96
C GLY A 168 -27.34 -1.59 -10.85
N GLY A 169 -27.80 -0.36 -10.64
CA GLY A 169 -28.80 0.01 -9.65
C GLY A 169 -28.29 0.14 -8.22
N TRP A 170 -26.97 0.22 -8.03
CA TRP A 170 -26.34 0.19 -6.72
C TRP A 170 -26.15 1.59 -6.15
N LEU A 171 -26.61 1.82 -4.92
CA LEU A 171 -26.29 3.03 -4.16
C LEU A 171 -25.05 2.78 -3.29
N VAL A 172 -23.97 3.53 -3.51
CA VAL A 172 -22.78 3.49 -2.67
C VAL A 172 -23.03 4.25 -1.37
N PHE A 173 -22.80 3.61 -0.22
CA PHE A 173 -22.96 4.26 1.10
C PHE A 173 -21.65 4.40 1.89
N GLN A 174 -20.60 3.68 1.49
CA GLN A 174 -19.24 3.85 2.01
C GLN A 174 -18.25 3.69 0.86
N HIS A 175 -17.26 4.58 0.80
CA HIS A 175 -16.16 4.48 -0.17
C HIS A 175 -14.84 4.92 0.46
N ARG A 176 -13.81 4.07 0.38
CA ARG A 176 -12.43 4.27 0.86
C ARG A 176 -11.44 3.84 -0.21
N TYR A 177 -10.45 4.65 -0.54
CA TYR A 177 -9.42 4.32 -1.53
C TYR A 177 -8.12 5.13 -1.44
N ASP A 178 -8.06 6.23 -0.68
CA ASP A 178 -6.88 7.11 -0.62
C ASP A 178 -6.54 7.64 0.78
N GLY A 179 -7.41 7.42 1.78
CA GLY A 179 -7.21 7.90 3.14
C GLY A 179 -7.36 9.42 3.29
N SER A 180 -7.97 10.11 2.33
CA SER A 180 -8.20 11.56 2.36
C SER A 180 -9.19 12.00 3.44
N VAL A 181 -10.05 11.09 3.92
CA VAL A 181 -11.05 11.37 4.95
C VAL A 181 -10.76 10.55 6.20
N ASP A 182 -10.73 11.23 7.35
CA ASP A 182 -10.67 10.57 8.65
C ASP A 182 -12.01 9.88 8.96
N PHE A 183 -11.99 8.58 9.23
CA PHE A 183 -13.17 7.79 9.62
C PHE A 183 -13.26 7.57 11.13
N TYR A 184 -12.30 8.04 11.94
CA TYR A 184 -12.37 7.97 13.40
C TYR A 184 -13.25 9.09 13.98
N ARG A 185 -14.54 9.04 13.63
CA ARG A 185 -15.55 10.08 13.88
C ARG A 185 -16.49 9.74 15.04
N ASN A 186 -17.21 10.78 15.51
CA ASN A 186 -18.17 10.64 16.60
C ASN A 186 -19.55 10.11 16.12
N TRP A 187 -20.46 9.83 17.06
CA TRP A 187 -21.79 9.30 16.76
C TRP A 187 -22.60 10.20 15.83
N THR A 188 -22.60 11.50 16.08
CA THR A 188 -23.40 12.48 15.32
C THR A 188 -22.92 12.56 13.87
N GLU A 189 -21.61 12.49 13.64
CA GLU A 189 -21.01 12.45 12.30
C GLU A 189 -21.38 11.15 11.57
N TYR A 190 -21.27 9.98 12.22
CA TYR A 190 -21.70 8.71 11.61
C TYR A 190 -23.19 8.64 11.34
N ARG A 191 -24.01 9.27 12.20
CA ARG A 191 -25.45 9.39 12.01
C ARG A 191 -25.79 10.18 10.75
N ASN A 192 -25.22 11.38 10.63
CA ASN A 192 -25.57 12.34 9.58
C ASN A 192 -24.85 12.07 8.25
N GLY A 193 -23.69 11.40 8.29
CA GLY A 193 -22.78 11.25 7.16
C GLY A 193 -21.64 12.26 7.16
N PHE A 194 -20.56 11.91 6.48
CA PHE A 194 -19.36 12.76 6.33
C PHE A 194 -18.57 12.40 5.06
N GLY A 195 -17.65 13.26 4.67
CA GLY A 195 -16.90 13.14 3.41
C GLY A 195 -17.68 13.70 2.23
N SER A 196 -17.31 13.28 1.01
CA SER A 196 -17.97 13.71 -0.23
C SER A 196 -18.15 12.54 -1.18
N VAL A 197 -19.27 12.49 -1.89
CA VAL A 197 -19.50 11.54 -2.99
C VAL A 197 -18.50 11.70 -4.14
N ASP A 198 -17.75 12.81 -4.18
CA ASP A 198 -16.62 13.02 -5.09
C ASP A 198 -15.30 12.40 -4.61
N GLY A 199 -15.28 11.80 -3.42
CA GLY A 199 -14.10 11.18 -2.83
C GLY A 199 -14.44 10.05 -1.85
N GLU A 200 -13.73 9.98 -0.72
CA GLU A 200 -14.10 9.08 0.38
C GLU A 200 -15.28 9.64 1.17
N PHE A 201 -16.22 8.77 1.53
CA PHE A 201 -17.39 9.20 2.30
C PHE A 201 -18.08 8.07 3.05
N TRP A 202 -18.92 8.50 4.00
CA TRP A 202 -19.93 7.71 4.69
C TRP A 202 -21.28 8.41 4.52
N LEU A 203 -22.27 7.71 3.97
CA LEU A 203 -23.57 8.29 3.61
C LEU A 203 -24.40 8.77 4.82
N GLY A 204 -24.18 8.17 5.98
CA GLY A 204 -24.93 8.43 7.21
C GLY A 204 -25.84 7.27 7.58
N LEU A 205 -25.82 6.89 8.87
CA LEU A 205 -26.63 5.78 9.40
C LEU A 205 -28.12 6.07 9.34
N GLU A 206 -28.55 7.31 9.59
CA GLU A 206 -29.98 7.64 9.58
C GLU A 206 -30.59 7.43 8.18
N ARG A 207 -29.89 7.91 7.17
CA ARG A 207 -30.28 7.72 5.77
C ARG A 207 -30.25 6.25 5.37
N LEU A 208 -29.21 5.52 5.78
CA LEU A 208 -29.11 4.10 5.49
C LEU A 208 -30.24 3.29 6.14
N HIS A 209 -30.67 3.67 7.35
CA HIS A 209 -31.81 3.08 8.04
C HIS A 209 -33.12 3.33 7.28
N GLN A 210 -33.38 4.58 6.88
CA GLN A 210 -34.59 4.95 6.12
C GLN A 210 -34.72 4.10 4.85
N ILE A 211 -33.65 4.03 4.05
CA ILE A 211 -33.63 3.28 2.78
C ILE A 211 -33.83 1.77 3.02
N THR A 212 -33.08 1.19 3.96
CA THR A 212 -33.05 -0.27 4.13
C THR A 212 -34.23 -0.84 4.94
N SER A 213 -34.93 0.01 5.70
CA SER A 213 -36.12 -0.40 6.46
C SER A 213 -37.41 -0.38 5.65
N GLU A 214 -37.48 0.46 4.61
CA GLU A 214 -38.67 0.56 3.76
C GLU A 214 -38.78 -0.63 2.79
N ARG A 215 -37.67 -1.04 2.18
CA ARG A 215 -37.63 -2.12 1.19
C ARG A 215 -36.47 -3.06 1.43
N LYS A 216 -36.62 -4.31 0.98
CA LYS A 216 -35.55 -5.30 1.06
C LYS A 216 -34.38 -4.86 0.17
N HIS A 217 -33.20 -4.73 0.77
CA HIS A 217 -31.97 -4.44 0.06
C HIS A 217 -30.98 -5.59 0.19
N GLU A 218 -30.16 -5.80 -0.83
CA GLU A 218 -28.94 -6.60 -0.76
C GLU A 218 -27.72 -5.71 -0.56
N LEU A 219 -26.62 -6.30 -0.08
CA LEU A 219 -25.35 -5.61 0.18
C LEU A 219 -24.22 -6.23 -0.64
N LEU A 220 -23.51 -5.39 -1.39
CA LEU A 220 -22.24 -5.72 -2.03
C LEU A 220 -21.11 -4.97 -1.31
N VAL A 221 -20.02 -5.67 -1.00
CA VAL A 221 -18.79 -5.06 -0.49
C VAL A 221 -17.63 -5.46 -1.38
N GLU A 222 -16.93 -4.46 -1.89
CA GLU A 222 -15.77 -4.60 -2.76
C GLU A 222 -14.51 -4.21 -2.01
N LEU A 223 -13.43 -4.98 -2.21
CA LEU A 223 -12.20 -4.87 -1.43
C LEU A 223 -10.99 -4.99 -2.36
N LYS A 224 -9.98 -4.14 -2.16
CA LYS A 224 -8.65 -4.32 -2.78
C LYS A 224 -7.53 -4.19 -1.77
N ASP A 225 -6.53 -5.03 -1.87
CA ASP A 225 -5.29 -4.87 -1.11
C ASP A 225 -4.35 -3.85 -1.77
N PHE A 226 -3.27 -3.50 -1.08
CA PHE A 226 -2.23 -2.59 -1.60
C PHE A 226 -1.39 -3.18 -2.73
N GLU A 227 -1.59 -4.45 -3.07
CA GLU A 227 -0.98 -5.12 -4.21
C GLU A 227 -1.91 -5.09 -5.44
N GLY A 228 -3.13 -4.56 -5.31
CA GLY A 228 -4.11 -4.42 -6.38
C GLY A 228 -5.00 -5.65 -6.57
N ASN A 229 -4.89 -6.67 -5.71
CA ASN A 229 -5.77 -7.83 -5.79
C ASN A 229 -7.19 -7.42 -5.39
N TYR A 230 -8.19 -7.92 -6.10
CA TYR A 230 -9.60 -7.58 -5.87
C TYR A 230 -10.38 -8.79 -5.38
N LYS A 231 -11.24 -8.58 -4.38
CA LYS A 231 -12.24 -9.55 -3.95
C LYS A 231 -13.54 -8.81 -3.58
N TYR A 232 -14.63 -9.55 -3.54
CA TYR A 232 -15.93 -9.02 -3.14
C TYR A 232 -16.67 -10.01 -2.24
N THR A 233 -17.67 -9.50 -1.53
CA THR A 233 -18.67 -10.27 -0.81
C THR A 233 -20.05 -9.68 -1.10
N TRP A 234 -21.05 -10.55 -1.14
CA TRP A 234 -22.44 -10.22 -1.43
C TRP A 234 -23.33 -10.90 -0.39
N TYR A 235 -24.24 -10.12 0.21
CA TYR A 235 -25.30 -10.62 1.09
C TYR A 235 -26.67 -10.32 0.48
N ASP A 236 -27.51 -11.33 0.31
CA ASP A 236 -28.85 -11.21 -0.34
C ASP A 236 -29.91 -10.47 0.50
N GLN A 237 -29.51 -9.95 1.65
CA GLN A 237 -30.30 -9.10 2.53
C GLN A 237 -29.41 -8.22 3.40
N PHE A 238 -29.79 -6.96 3.59
CA PHE A 238 -29.14 -6.00 4.46
C PHE A 238 -30.15 -4.98 5.00
N GLU A 239 -30.22 -4.84 6.32
CA GLU A 239 -31.06 -3.85 7.01
C GLU A 239 -30.41 -3.44 8.31
N ILE A 240 -30.45 -2.14 8.61
CA ILE A 240 -30.03 -1.60 9.91
C ILE A 240 -31.21 -1.04 10.69
N GLY A 241 -31.12 -1.09 12.02
CA GLY A 241 -32.12 -0.55 12.93
C GLY A 241 -32.15 0.97 12.98
N SER A 242 -33.13 1.50 13.69
CA SER A 242 -33.25 2.94 13.96
C SER A 242 -32.19 3.44 14.95
N GLU A 243 -32.09 4.77 15.15
CA GLU A 243 -31.22 5.34 16.19
C GLU A 243 -31.55 4.80 17.60
N VAL A 244 -32.84 4.56 17.88
CA VAL A 244 -33.33 3.99 19.15
C VAL A 244 -32.85 2.55 19.33
N GLU A 245 -32.64 1.82 18.24
CA GLU A 245 -32.05 0.48 18.20
C GLU A 245 -30.52 0.52 18.01
N GLN A 246 -29.91 1.70 18.16
CA GLN A 246 -28.47 1.95 17.98
C GLN A 246 -27.94 1.50 16.61
N TYR A 247 -28.75 1.66 15.56
CA TYR A 247 -28.41 1.27 14.19
C TYR A 247 -27.88 -0.17 14.06
N SER A 248 -28.43 -1.08 14.86
CA SER A 248 -28.01 -2.49 14.85
C SER A 248 -28.09 -3.13 13.46
N LEU A 249 -27.17 -4.04 13.14
CA LEU A 249 -27.19 -4.81 11.89
C LEU A 249 -28.31 -5.86 11.94
N LYS A 250 -29.56 -5.41 11.76
CA LYS A 250 -30.78 -6.20 12.00
C LYS A 250 -30.91 -7.40 11.08
N LYS A 251 -30.69 -7.20 9.78
CA LYS A 251 -30.76 -8.28 8.80
C LYS A 251 -29.47 -8.32 8.01
N LEU A 252 -28.90 -9.51 7.93
CA LEU A 252 -27.84 -9.86 7.01
C LEU A 252 -28.19 -11.23 6.44
N GLY A 253 -28.21 -11.30 5.12
CA GLY A 253 -28.63 -12.44 4.33
C GLY A 253 -27.55 -13.50 4.15
N SER A 254 -27.75 -14.38 3.18
CA SER A 254 -26.77 -15.41 2.82
C SER A 254 -25.57 -14.79 2.12
N TYR A 255 -24.37 -15.15 2.59
CA TYR A 255 -23.11 -14.74 1.98
C TYR A 255 -22.84 -15.49 0.66
N THR A 256 -22.35 -14.76 -0.34
CA THR A 256 -21.61 -15.29 -1.50
C THR A 256 -20.44 -14.37 -1.84
N GLY A 257 -19.44 -14.85 -2.58
CA GLY A 257 -18.32 -14.02 -3.05
C GLY A 257 -16.95 -14.66 -2.86
N THR A 258 -15.91 -13.89 -3.12
CA THR A 258 -14.50 -14.34 -3.15
C THR A 258 -13.68 -13.87 -1.94
N ALA A 259 -14.18 -12.90 -1.16
CA ALA A 259 -13.48 -12.33 -0.01
C ALA A 259 -13.61 -13.15 1.29
N GLY A 260 -14.43 -14.20 1.29
CA GLY A 260 -14.89 -14.88 2.50
C GLY A 260 -15.81 -13.99 3.34
N ASP A 261 -16.39 -14.57 4.37
CA ASP A 261 -17.39 -13.91 5.21
C ASP A 261 -16.79 -13.37 6.52
N SER A 262 -16.65 -12.05 6.62
CA SER A 262 -16.22 -11.36 7.86
C SER A 262 -17.27 -10.39 8.40
N LEU A 263 -18.55 -10.53 8.01
CA LEU A 263 -19.63 -9.67 8.48
C LEU A 263 -20.78 -10.45 9.12
N THR A 264 -21.02 -11.72 8.77
CA THR A 264 -22.13 -12.50 9.37
C THR A 264 -22.04 -12.61 10.88
N GLN A 265 -20.83 -12.69 11.44
CA GLN A 265 -20.67 -12.69 12.90
C GLN A 265 -21.19 -11.38 13.53
N HIS A 266 -21.09 -10.25 12.84
CA HIS A 266 -21.54 -8.95 13.32
C HIS A 266 -23.07 -8.77 13.27
N LYS A 267 -23.82 -9.76 12.75
CA LYS A 267 -25.28 -9.70 12.68
C LYS A 267 -25.89 -9.53 14.07
N GLY A 268 -26.80 -8.57 14.21
CA GLY A 268 -27.45 -8.22 15.47
C GLY A 268 -26.64 -7.26 16.36
N MET A 269 -25.36 -7.02 16.06
CA MET A 269 -24.54 -6.08 16.82
C MET A 269 -25.00 -4.64 16.59
N LYS A 270 -24.88 -3.82 17.63
CA LYS A 270 -25.18 -2.38 17.60
C LYS A 270 -23.99 -1.62 17.03
N PHE A 271 -24.26 -0.46 16.43
CA PHE A 271 -23.19 0.40 15.95
C PHE A 271 -22.51 1.10 17.13
N THR A 272 -21.18 1.18 17.10
CA THR A 272 -20.37 1.75 18.19
C THR A 272 -19.38 2.77 17.63
N THR A 273 -19.28 3.93 18.28
CA THR A 273 -18.32 5.01 17.98
C THR A 273 -17.49 5.34 19.22
N LYS A 274 -16.43 6.14 19.03
CA LYS A 274 -15.51 6.54 20.11
C LYS A 274 -16.17 7.22 21.31
N ASP A 275 -17.32 7.84 21.09
CA ASP A 275 -18.12 8.58 22.08
C ASP A 275 -19.43 7.89 22.45
N ARG A 276 -19.76 6.73 21.84
CA ARG A 276 -20.97 5.98 22.14
C ARG A 276 -20.71 4.48 22.07
N ASP A 277 -20.51 3.89 23.24
CA ASP A 277 -20.25 2.47 23.44
C ASP A 277 -21.56 1.67 23.43
N ASN A 278 -21.75 0.86 22.40
CA ASN A 278 -22.87 -0.09 22.30
C ASN A 278 -22.40 -1.51 21.96
N ASP A 279 -21.09 -1.78 22.06
CA ASP A 279 -20.56 -3.10 21.72
C ASP A 279 -20.72 -4.08 22.89
N GLU A 280 -20.42 -5.35 22.66
CA GLU A 280 -20.61 -6.40 23.66
C GLU A 280 -19.41 -6.56 24.61
N SER A 281 -18.34 -5.79 24.45
CA SER A 281 -17.18 -5.90 25.32
C SER A 281 -17.49 -5.40 26.73
N ARG A 282 -17.03 -6.14 27.73
CA ARG A 282 -17.23 -5.77 29.15
C ARG A 282 -16.16 -4.85 29.72
N SER A 283 -15.06 -4.64 28.98
CA SER A 283 -13.84 -4.06 29.54
C SER A 283 -13.25 -2.91 28.72
N MET A 284 -13.73 -2.69 27.50
CA MET A 284 -13.24 -1.64 26.61
C MET A 284 -14.35 -1.21 25.64
N ASN A 285 -14.21 -0.02 25.07
CA ASN A 285 -14.98 0.38 23.89
C ASN A 285 -14.18 -0.01 22.65
N CYS A 286 -14.70 -0.92 21.83
CA CYS A 286 -14.06 -1.43 20.64
C CYS A 286 -13.74 -0.33 19.62
N ALA A 287 -14.62 0.68 19.47
CA ALA A 287 -14.36 1.80 18.58
C ALA A 287 -13.12 2.62 19.00
N VAL A 288 -12.89 2.78 20.31
CA VAL A 288 -11.69 3.46 20.83
C VAL A 288 -10.44 2.60 20.61
N ASN A 289 -10.52 1.30 20.91
CA ASN A 289 -9.37 0.40 20.81
C ASN A 289 -8.94 0.11 19.37
N TYR A 290 -9.90 0.05 18.45
CA TYR A 290 -9.68 -0.28 17.03
C TYR A 290 -9.77 0.94 16.10
N GLU A 291 -9.82 2.16 16.68
CA GLU A 291 -9.74 3.45 15.97
C GLU A 291 -10.66 3.52 14.74
N GLY A 292 -11.90 3.08 14.90
CA GLY A 292 -12.92 3.05 13.86
C GLY A 292 -14.33 3.12 14.44
N ALA A 293 -15.36 2.93 13.61
CA ALA A 293 -16.73 2.76 14.07
C ALA A 293 -17.43 1.68 13.25
N TRP A 294 -18.09 0.76 13.93
CA TRP A 294 -18.61 -0.43 13.29
C TRP A 294 -19.70 -1.09 14.13
N TRP A 295 -20.33 -2.11 13.57
CA TRP A 295 -21.12 -3.09 14.33
C TRP A 295 -20.18 -4.01 15.11
N TYR A 296 -19.42 -3.45 16.07
CA TYR A 296 -18.43 -4.20 16.82
C TYR A 296 -19.11 -5.19 17.77
N MET A 297 -18.45 -6.34 17.91
CA MET A 297 -18.60 -7.24 19.06
C MET A 297 -17.30 -7.21 19.86
N GLU A 298 -17.12 -8.12 20.82
CA GLU A 298 -15.84 -8.23 21.56
C GLU A 298 -14.67 -8.71 20.67
N ILE A 299 -14.91 -9.62 19.72
CA ILE A 299 -13.93 -10.07 18.72
C ILE A 299 -14.46 -9.76 17.32
N HIS A 300 -13.95 -8.74 16.64
CA HIS A 300 -14.48 -8.31 15.34
C HIS A 300 -13.65 -8.90 14.18
N LEU A 301 -14.32 -9.32 13.10
CA LEU A 301 -13.67 -9.90 11.91
C LEU A 301 -13.48 -8.92 10.76
N SER A 302 -14.08 -7.73 10.87
CA SER A 302 -13.92 -6.65 9.89
C SER A 302 -13.87 -5.30 10.58
N ASN A 303 -13.11 -4.37 10.01
CA ASN A 303 -13.00 -2.99 10.46
C ASN A 303 -12.90 -2.05 9.25
N LEU A 304 -13.89 -2.05 8.35
CA LEU A 304 -13.80 -1.29 7.09
C LEU A 304 -13.78 0.23 7.28
N ASN A 305 -14.19 0.70 8.46
CA ASN A 305 -14.12 2.10 8.88
C ASN A 305 -12.89 2.40 9.73
N GLY A 306 -11.94 1.47 9.83
CA GLY A 306 -10.66 1.69 10.49
C GLY A 306 -9.73 2.61 9.70
N ARG A 307 -8.49 2.68 10.17
CA ARG A 307 -7.43 3.53 9.60
C ARG A 307 -6.98 3.04 8.25
N TYR A 308 -6.82 3.97 7.32
CA TYR A 308 -6.24 3.70 6.01
C TYR A 308 -4.71 3.57 6.14
N THR A 309 -4.20 2.33 6.18
CA THR A 309 -2.77 2.03 6.35
C THR A 309 -2.43 0.63 5.84
N LYS A 310 -1.23 0.45 5.27
CA LYS A 310 -0.67 -0.85 4.87
C LYS A 310 0.02 -1.54 6.05
N SER A 311 -0.67 -1.66 7.19
CA SER A 311 -0.15 -2.31 8.40
C SER A 311 -0.96 -3.53 8.80
N LEU A 312 -0.29 -4.52 9.38
CA LEU A 312 -0.92 -5.62 10.11
C LEU A 312 -1.30 -5.12 11.50
N ASP A 313 -2.48 -4.51 11.60
CA ASP A 313 -2.97 -3.87 12.82
C ASP A 313 -4.51 -3.99 12.84
N LEU A 314 -5.08 -4.29 13.99
CA LEU A 314 -6.53 -4.35 14.20
C LEU A 314 -7.21 -2.98 14.01
N LYS A 315 -6.42 -1.91 14.10
CA LYS A 315 -6.88 -0.55 13.81
C LYS A 315 -6.99 -0.26 12.31
N SER A 316 -6.39 -1.09 11.46
CA SER A 316 -6.39 -0.89 10.01
C SER A 316 -7.78 -1.14 9.40
N MET A 317 -8.01 -0.60 8.20
CA MET A 317 -9.12 -1.01 7.35
C MET A 317 -8.92 -2.45 6.88
N PHE A 318 -9.54 -3.45 7.52
CA PHE A 318 -9.32 -4.86 7.18
C PHE A 318 -10.61 -5.68 7.03
N TRP A 319 -10.47 -6.82 6.36
CA TRP A 319 -11.46 -7.88 6.25
C TRP A 319 -10.77 -9.22 6.48
N PHE A 320 -11.01 -9.88 7.62
CA PHE A 320 -10.16 -10.98 8.09
C PHE A 320 -10.06 -12.11 7.06
N THR A 321 -11.20 -12.60 6.58
CA THR A 321 -11.26 -13.71 5.63
C THR A 321 -10.71 -13.38 4.24
N TYR A 322 -10.40 -12.10 3.95
CA TYR A 322 -9.86 -11.68 2.67
C TYR A 322 -8.55 -12.42 2.39
N ASN A 323 -7.66 -12.50 3.39
CA ASN A 323 -6.41 -13.27 3.31
C ASN A 323 -6.08 -14.01 4.62
N SER A 324 -7.05 -14.19 5.53
CA SER A 324 -6.83 -14.70 6.90
C SER A 324 -5.82 -13.87 7.70
N THR A 325 -5.87 -12.54 7.54
CA THR A 325 -4.96 -11.60 8.21
C THR A 325 -5.69 -10.30 8.59
N PHE A 326 -5.09 -9.52 9.49
CA PHE A 326 -5.51 -8.16 9.83
C PHE A 326 -4.75 -7.10 9.01
N LYS A 327 -4.26 -7.46 7.81
CA LYS A 327 -3.51 -6.54 6.96
C LYS A 327 -4.48 -5.52 6.40
N GLY A 328 -4.13 -4.25 6.52
CA GLY A 328 -4.93 -3.16 5.97
C GLY A 328 -5.09 -3.25 4.45
N LEU A 329 -6.27 -2.83 3.99
CA LEU A 329 -6.71 -2.80 2.59
C LEU A 329 -6.47 -1.40 2.00
N ALA A 330 -6.33 -1.35 0.68
CA ALA A 330 -6.18 -0.10 -0.08
C ALA A 330 -7.51 0.41 -0.64
N TYR A 331 -8.57 -0.40 -0.59
CA TYR A 331 -9.87 -0.05 -1.13
C TYR A 331 -10.98 -0.77 -0.39
N SER A 332 -12.04 -0.03 -0.07
CA SER A 332 -13.33 -0.58 0.37
C SER A 332 -14.45 0.21 -0.30
N ARG A 333 -15.45 -0.47 -0.83
CA ARG A 333 -16.70 0.17 -1.27
C ARG A 333 -17.87 -0.70 -0.84
N MET A 334 -18.84 -0.11 -0.16
CA MET A 334 -20.06 -0.80 0.26
C MET A 334 -21.26 -0.20 -0.46
N LEU A 335 -22.07 -1.06 -1.06
CA LEU A 335 -23.20 -0.67 -1.91
C LEU A 335 -24.44 -1.46 -1.54
N ILE A 336 -25.61 -0.81 -1.60
CA ILE A 336 -26.91 -1.46 -1.43
C ILE A 336 -27.75 -1.34 -2.69
N ARG A 337 -28.59 -2.34 -2.94
CA ARG A 337 -29.56 -2.32 -4.04
C ARG A 337 -30.86 -2.96 -3.60
N GLU A 338 -31.98 -2.39 -4.03
CA GLU A 338 -33.31 -2.94 -3.78
C GLU A 338 -33.51 -4.25 -4.56
N THR A 339 -33.99 -5.30 -3.88
CA THR A 339 -34.24 -6.63 -4.46
C THR A 339 -35.70 -6.92 -4.70
#